data_AF-A0A2D8ESV0-F1
#
_entry.id   AF-A0A2D8ESV0-F1
#
_cell.length_a   1.000
_cell.length_b   1.000
_cell.length_c   1.000
_cell.angle_alpha   90.00
_cell.angle_beta   90.00
_cell.angle_gamma   90.00
#
_symmetry.space_group_name_H-M   'P 1'
#
loop_
_entity.id
_entity.type
_entity.pdbx_description
1 polymer ?
#
loop_
_entity_poly.entity_id
_entity_poly.type
_entity_poly.pdbx_seq_one_letter_code
_entity_poly.pdbx_strand_id
1 'polypeptide(L)'
;MGLDQYGQIRNKEIDFEKVYSDKYEPTLHGFVWRKHARLQQFMQNIWAKQNPDSQEAMNGDDELVLTKDIITNLRKEIDGNYYGSFCSGGFFWGHQFQEEAVEHYSKQDAQFCDWALAQIEKGEEVVYTCSW
;
A
#
# COMPACT_ATOMS: atom_id res chain seq x y z
N MET A 1 8.87 5.44 14.14
CA MET A 1 7.72 4.58 14.50
C MET A 1 7.46 3.74 13.27
N GLY A 2 7.61 2.43 13.36
CA GLY A 2 7.41 1.52 12.23
C GLY A 2 6.03 0.86 12.29
N LEU A 3 5.66 0.21 11.19
CA LEU A 3 4.43 -0.53 10.87
C LEU A 3 3.37 0.25 10.07
N ASP A 4 3.77 1.35 9.43
CA ASP A 4 2.91 2.13 8.53
C ASP A 4 3.27 1.90 7.07
N GLN A 5 2.26 1.95 6.22
CA GLN A 5 2.40 1.85 4.77
C GLN A 5 1.78 3.09 4.13
N TYR A 6 2.34 3.50 2.99
CA TYR A 6 2.06 4.80 2.40
C TYR A 6 1.84 4.69 0.90
N GLY A 7 0.87 5.43 0.39
CA GLY A 7 0.56 5.54 -1.04
C GLY A 7 0.40 7.00 -1.42
N GLN A 8 1.23 7.48 -2.35
CA GLN A 8 1.29 8.90 -2.69
C GLN A 8 1.80 9.14 -4.11
N ILE A 9 1.68 10.37 -4.59
CA ILE A 9 2.40 10.82 -5.78
C ILE A 9 3.87 10.95 -5.38
N ARG A 10 4.77 10.47 -6.23
CA ARG A 10 6.21 10.54 -6.01
C ARG A 10 6.66 11.99 -5.74
N ASN A 11 7.55 12.17 -4.77
CA ASN A 11 8.05 13.48 -4.31
C ASN A 11 6.98 14.42 -3.71
N LYS A 12 5.75 13.97 -3.49
CA LYS A 12 4.75 14.71 -2.72
C LYS A 12 4.72 14.16 -1.30
N GLU A 13 4.68 15.04 -0.30
CA GLU A 13 4.64 14.63 1.10
C GLU A 13 3.20 14.33 1.56
N ILE A 14 3.07 13.37 2.48
CA ILE A 14 1.84 13.09 3.22
C ILE A 14 1.63 14.17 4.28
N ASP A 15 0.43 14.71 4.34
CA ASP A 15 0.04 15.67 5.38
C ASP A 15 -0.35 14.92 6.66
N PHE A 16 0.65 14.56 7.46
CA PHE A 16 0.44 13.81 8.71
C PHE A 16 -0.38 14.58 9.75
N GLU A 17 -0.38 15.91 9.75
CA GLU A 17 -1.25 16.68 10.65
C GLU A 17 -2.73 16.43 10.33
N LYS A 18 -3.06 16.25 9.04
CA LYS A 18 -4.41 15.94 8.59
C LYS A 18 -4.77 14.48 8.72
N VAL A 19 -3.82 13.56 8.50
CA VAL A 19 -4.03 12.11 8.65
C VAL A 19 -4.59 11.76 10.02
N TYR A 20 -4.10 12.40 11.09
CA TYR A 20 -4.54 12.15 12.46
C TYR A 20 -5.69 13.08 12.92
N SER A 21 -6.34 13.77 11.98
CA SER A 21 -7.46 14.66 12.27
C SER A 21 -8.80 14.07 11.82
N ASP A 22 -9.90 14.60 12.38
CA ASP A 22 -11.27 14.24 11.96
C ASP A 22 -11.60 14.63 10.50
N LYS A 23 -10.69 15.32 9.80
CA LYS A 23 -10.85 15.81 8.43
C LYS A 23 -9.97 15.06 7.43
N TYR A 24 -9.54 13.84 7.76
CA TYR A 24 -8.68 13.05 6.89
C TYR A 24 -9.39 12.61 5.61
N GLU A 25 -8.97 13.19 4.48
CA GLU A 25 -9.30 12.74 3.13
C GLU A 25 -8.06 12.12 2.43
N PRO A 26 -7.99 10.79 2.23
CA PRO A 26 -6.81 10.12 1.66
C PRO A 26 -6.37 10.64 0.30
N THR A 27 -7.31 10.99 -0.57
CA THR A 27 -7.03 11.49 -1.92
C THR A 27 -6.37 12.87 -1.95
N LEU A 28 -6.49 13.65 -0.86
CA LEU A 28 -5.87 14.96 -0.71
C LEU A 28 -4.59 14.89 0.13
N HIS A 29 -4.62 14.16 1.23
CA HIS A 29 -3.58 14.17 2.25
C HIS A 29 -2.56 13.01 2.11
N GLY A 30 -2.82 12.04 1.23
CA GLY A 30 -2.02 10.83 1.07
C GLY A 30 -2.68 9.62 1.74
N PHE A 31 -2.43 8.44 1.20
CA PHE A 31 -2.97 7.19 1.74
C PHE A 31 -2.04 6.63 2.80
N VAL A 32 -2.58 6.32 3.97
CA VAL A 32 -1.84 5.75 5.10
C VAL A 32 -2.58 4.51 5.60
N TRP A 33 -1.85 3.40 5.72
CA TRP A 33 -2.35 2.16 6.31
C TRP A 33 -1.49 1.78 7.50
N ARG A 34 -2.14 1.22 8.52
CA ARG A 34 -1.47 0.66 9.69
C ARG A 34 -1.55 -0.85 9.61
N LYS A 35 -0.39 -1.52 9.53
CA LYS A 35 -0.29 -3.00 9.61
C LYS A 35 -1.20 -3.76 8.63
N HIS A 36 -1.38 -3.27 7.41
CA HIS A 36 -2.13 -4.00 6.39
C HIS A 36 -1.27 -5.12 5.77
N ALA A 37 -1.27 -6.28 6.42
CA ALA A 37 -0.38 -7.39 6.08
C ALA A 37 -0.57 -7.90 4.64
N ARG A 38 -1.82 -7.94 4.17
CA ARG A 38 -2.16 -8.45 2.84
C ARG A 38 -1.75 -7.49 1.73
N LEU A 39 -1.98 -6.20 1.94
CA LEU A 39 -1.51 -5.15 1.03
C LEU A 39 0.03 -5.17 0.95
N GLN A 40 0.71 -5.24 2.11
CA GLN A 40 2.16 -5.34 2.15
C GLN A 40 2.67 -6.59 1.44
N GLN A 41 2.04 -7.75 1.65
CA GLN A 41 2.43 -8.99 0.98
C GLN A 41 2.29 -8.88 -0.54
N PHE A 42 1.20 -8.27 -1.02
CA PHE A 42 1.00 -8.02 -2.44
C PHE A 42 2.13 -7.14 -3.02
N MET A 43 2.43 -6.01 -2.37
CA MET A 43 3.47 -5.09 -2.83
C MET A 43 4.86 -5.72 -2.75
N GLN A 44 5.16 -6.45 -1.67
CA GLN A 44 6.40 -7.21 -1.51
C GLN A 44 6.61 -8.22 -2.64
N ASN A 45 5.56 -8.95 -3.03
CA ASN A 45 5.66 -9.93 -4.11
C ASN A 45 6.01 -9.29 -5.45
N ILE A 46 5.58 -8.04 -5.68
CA ILE A 46 5.94 -7.27 -6.87
C ILE A 46 7.36 -6.76 -6.75
N TRP A 47 7.70 -6.15 -5.61
CA TRP A 47 9.02 -5.59 -5.36
C TRP A 47 10.12 -6.66 -5.45
N ALA A 48 9.90 -7.86 -4.90
CA ALA A 48 10.85 -8.97 -4.97
C ALA A 48 11.08 -9.47 -6.41
N LYS A 49 10.06 -9.38 -7.28
CA LYS A 49 10.23 -9.70 -8.71
C LYS A 49 11.08 -8.65 -9.44
N GLN A 50 10.99 -7.39 -9.02
CA GLN A 50 11.78 -6.29 -9.59
C GLN A 50 13.21 -6.23 -9.02
N ASN A 51 13.41 -6.76 -7.82
CA ASN A 51 14.68 -6.75 -7.08
C ASN A 51 15.10 -8.19 -6.69
N PRO A 52 15.35 -9.09 -7.66
CA PRO A 52 15.60 -10.50 -7.39
C PRO A 52 16.90 -10.75 -6.59
N ASP A 53 17.85 -9.81 -6.65
CA ASP A 53 19.12 -9.89 -5.93
C ASP A 53 19.04 -9.36 -4.49
N SER A 54 17.93 -8.73 -4.10
CA SER A 54 17.74 -8.29 -2.71
C SER A 54 17.47 -9.50 -1.81
N GLN A 55 18.23 -9.59 -0.72
CA GLN A 55 18.00 -10.56 0.34
C GLN A 55 17.02 -10.05 1.40
N GLU A 56 16.75 -8.74 1.39
CA GLU A 56 15.88 -8.07 2.36
C GLU A 56 14.49 -7.82 1.77
N ALA A 57 13.49 -7.80 2.65
CA ALA A 57 12.15 -7.36 2.30
C ALA A 57 12.09 -5.84 2.18
N MET A 58 11.19 -5.34 1.34
CA MET A 58 10.99 -3.93 1.04
C MET A 58 10.72 -3.13 2.31
N ASN A 59 11.53 -2.12 2.64
CA ASN A 59 11.36 -1.31 3.84
C ASN A 59 11.98 0.08 3.74
N GLY A 60 11.48 1.00 4.58
CA GLY A 60 12.10 2.28 4.88
C GLY A 60 12.14 3.15 3.64
N ASP A 61 13.34 3.34 3.11
CA ASP A 61 13.58 4.16 1.92
C ASP A 61 13.31 3.40 0.61
N ASP A 62 12.96 2.11 0.67
CA ASP A 62 12.55 1.35 -0.52
C ASP A 62 11.21 1.86 -1.06
N GLU A 63 11.20 2.14 -2.36
CA GLU A 63 10.04 2.66 -3.07
C GLU A 63 9.62 1.73 -4.22
N LEU A 64 8.33 1.39 -4.27
CA LEU A 64 7.73 0.66 -5.39
C LEU A 64 6.92 1.62 -6.25
N VAL A 65 7.34 1.81 -7.50
CA VAL A 65 6.57 2.56 -8.50
C VAL A 65 5.39 1.73 -8.98
N LEU A 66 4.19 2.27 -8.87
CA LEU A 66 2.96 1.59 -9.22
C LEU A 66 2.59 1.90 -10.67
N THR A 67 2.61 0.86 -11.51
CA THR A 67 2.11 0.94 -12.89
C THR A 67 0.61 0.69 -12.94
N LYS A 68 -0.03 1.05 -14.05
CA LYS A 68 -1.45 0.76 -14.31
C LYS A 68 -1.78 -0.73 -14.14
N ASP A 69 -0.88 -1.61 -14.58
CA ASP A 69 -1.06 -3.06 -14.46
C ASP A 69 -0.97 -3.53 -13.01
N ILE A 70 -0.05 -2.97 -12.22
CA ILE A 70 0.06 -3.26 -10.78
C ILE A 70 -1.24 -2.86 -10.07
N ILE A 71 -1.73 -1.64 -10.29
CA ILE A 71 -2.97 -1.17 -9.66
C ILE A 71 -4.18 -2.00 -10.10
N THR A 72 -4.25 -2.37 -11.38
CA THR A 72 -5.34 -3.22 -11.89
C THR A 72 -5.32 -4.61 -11.24
N ASN A 73 -4.14 -5.18 -10.99
CA ASN A 73 -4.01 -6.44 -10.27
C ASN A 73 -4.30 -6.30 -8.78
N LEU A 74 -3.92 -5.18 -8.15
CA LEU A 74 -4.30 -4.87 -6.78
C LEU A 74 -5.83 -4.83 -6.63
N ARG A 75 -6.54 -4.21 -7.58
CA ARG A 75 -8.00 -4.18 -7.55
C ARG A 75 -8.63 -5.56 -7.58
N LYS A 76 -8.08 -6.48 -8.38
CA LYS A 76 -8.54 -7.89 -8.40
C LYS A 76 -8.27 -8.60 -7.07
N GLU A 77 -7.13 -8.33 -6.45
CA GLU A 77 -6.85 -8.87 -5.11
C GLU A 77 -7.83 -8.33 -4.08
N ILE A 78 -8.12 -7.03 -4.08
CA ILE A 78 -9.13 -6.42 -3.19
C ILE A 78 -10.51 -7.06 -3.40
N ASP A 79 -10.96 -7.20 -4.66
CA ASP A 79 -12.25 -7.82 -4.99
C ASP A 79 -12.29 -9.31 -4.55
N GLY A 80 -11.13 -9.96 -4.48
CA GLY A 80 -10.94 -11.32 -3.96
C GLY A 80 -10.59 -11.39 -2.46
N ASN A 81 -10.77 -10.30 -1.69
CA ASN A 81 -10.39 -10.19 -0.27
C ASN A 81 -8.92 -10.59 0.01
N TYR A 82 -8.02 -10.23 -0.90
CA TYR A 82 -6.60 -10.56 -0.87
C TYR A 82 -6.29 -12.05 -0.69
N TYR A 83 -7.15 -12.92 -1.22
CA TYR A 83 -6.97 -14.37 -1.12
C TYR A 83 -5.59 -14.83 -1.62
N GLY A 84 -5.12 -14.26 -2.74
CA GLY A 84 -3.80 -14.56 -3.33
C GLY A 84 -2.61 -14.00 -2.56
N SER A 85 -2.83 -13.04 -1.67
CA SER A 85 -1.81 -12.30 -0.94
C SER A 85 -1.77 -12.65 0.55
N PHE A 86 -2.02 -13.92 0.89
CA PHE A 86 -1.93 -14.41 2.28
C PHE A 86 -0.56 -14.14 2.89
N CYS A 87 -0.55 -13.46 4.04
CA CYS A 87 0.68 -13.17 4.75
C CYS A 87 0.91 -14.23 5.82
N SER A 88 1.88 -15.12 5.58
CA SER A 88 2.40 -16.05 6.59
C SER A 88 3.54 -15.45 7.42
N GLY A 89 3.73 -14.13 7.35
CA GLY A 89 4.85 -13.41 7.96
C GLY A 89 4.82 -13.38 9.50
N GLY A 90 5.80 -12.71 10.10
CA GLY A 90 5.97 -12.62 11.56
C GLY A 90 5.16 -11.50 12.22
N PHE A 91 5.42 -11.25 13.51
CA PHE A 91 4.75 -10.22 14.31
C PHE A 91 4.78 -8.81 13.67
N PHE A 92 5.90 -8.45 13.04
CA PHE A 92 6.10 -7.15 12.37
C PHE A 92 5.32 -7.00 11.05
N TRP A 93 4.74 -8.08 10.53
CA TRP A 93 3.89 -8.02 9.34
C TRP A 93 2.41 -7.81 9.68
N GLY A 94 2.02 -7.95 10.96
CA GLY A 94 0.63 -7.82 11.38
C GLY A 94 -0.25 -9.02 10.98
N HIS A 95 0.32 -10.18 10.65
CA HIS A 95 -0.43 -11.36 10.18
C HIS A 95 -1.57 -11.79 11.13
N GLN A 96 -1.45 -11.50 12.43
CA GLN A 96 -2.44 -11.83 13.45
C GLN A 96 -3.76 -11.07 13.26
N PHE A 97 -3.73 -9.92 12.57
CA PHE A 97 -4.87 -9.03 12.35
C PHE A 97 -5.18 -8.87 10.85
N GLN A 98 -4.70 -9.78 10.01
CA GLN A 98 -4.73 -9.60 8.56
C GLN A 98 -6.16 -9.62 7.99
N GLU A 99 -7.08 -10.34 8.61
CA GLU A 99 -8.49 -10.36 8.19
C GLU A 99 -9.19 -9.05 8.58
N GLU A 100 -8.97 -8.59 9.81
CA GLU A 100 -9.51 -7.32 10.30
C GLU A 100 -8.97 -6.13 9.52
N ALA A 101 -7.69 -6.16 9.12
CA ALA A 101 -7.09 -5.12 8.28
C ALA A 101 -7.74 -5.09 6.89
N VAL A 102 -7.98 -6.25 6.26
CA VAL A 102 -8.68 -6.32 4.96
C VAL A 102 -10.08 -5.73 5.06
N GLU A 103 -10.83 -6.09 6.11
CA GLU A 103 -12.18 -5.56 6.31
C GLU A 103 -12.14 -4.04 6.56
N HIS A 104 -11.30 -3.59 7.49
CA HIS A 104 -11.18 -2.20 7.90
C HIS A 104 -10.78 -1.27 6.74
N TYR A 105 -9.80 -1.69 5.93
CA TYR A 105 -9.26 -0.89 4.84
C TYR A 105 -9.91 -1.13 3.48
N SER A 106 -10.84 -2.08 3.35
CA SER A 106 -11.51 -2.43 2.08
C SER A 106 -11.94 -1.22 1.23
N LYS A 107 -12.58 -0.22 1.85
CA LYS A 107 -13.02 1.01 1.17
C LYS A 107 -11.85 1.90 0.75
N GLN A 108 -10.84 2.06 1.62
CA GLN A 108 -9.66 2.86 1.36
C GLN A 108 -8.81 2.23 0.24
N ASP A 109 -8.70 0.91 0.21
CA ASP A 109 -7.95 0.16 -0.80
C ASP A 109 -8.55 0.34 -2.19
N ALA A 110 -9.89 0.23 -2.29
CA ALA A 110 -10.60 0.49 -3.53
C ALA A 110 -10.44 1.96 -3.98
N GLN A 111 -10.58 2.90 -3.03
CA GLN A 111 -10.38 4.34 -3.28
C GLN A 111 -8.95 4.63 -3.76
N PHE A 112 -7.95 3.96 -3.19
CA PHE A 112 -6.56 4.08 -3.61
C PHE A 112 -6.36 3.63 -5.05
N CYS A 113 -6.94 2.50 -5.45
CA CYS A 113 -6.85 2.03 -6.83
C CYS A 113 -7.45 3.04 -7.82
N ASP A 114 -8.66 3.52 -7.53
CA ASP A 114 -9.35 4.48 -8.41
C ASP A 114 -8.56 5.80 -8.51
N TRP A 115 -8.05 6.29 -7.38
CA TRP A 115 -7.22 7.49 -7.33
C TRP A 115 -5.90 7.30 -8.07
N ALA A 116 -5.19 6.19 -7.84
CA ALA A 116 -3.88 5.92 -8.43
C ALA A 116 -3.97 5.82 -9.95
N LEU A 117 -5.00 5.13 -10.47
CA LEU A 117 -5.27 5.10 -11.91
C LEU A 117 -5.48 6.49 -12.49
N ALA A 118 -6.27 7.32 -11.82
CA ALA A 118 -6.53 8.69 -12.26
C ALA A 118 -5.28 9.59 -12.24
N GLN A 119 -4.34 9.38 -11.30
CA GLN A 119 -3.07 10.12 -11.29
C GLN A 119 -2.13 9.63 -12.39
N ILE A 120 -2.01 8.30 -12.57
CA ILE A 120 -1.19 7.70 -13.63
C ILE A 120 -1.68 8.16 -15.02
N GLU A 121 -2.99 8.26 -15.23
CA GLU A 121 -3.56 8.77 -16.50
C GLU A 121 -3.25 10.25 -16.76
N LYS A 122 -2.98 11.04 -15.71
CA LYS A 122 -2.51 12.42 -15.82
C LYS A 122 -1.00 12.53 -16.05
N GLY A 123 -0.28 11.41 -16.05
CA GLY A 123 1.17 11.36 -16.20
C GLY A 123 1.95 11.49 -14.89
N GLU A 124 1.27 11.40 -13.74
CA GLU A 124 1.93 11.39 -12.43
C GLU A 124 2.50 10.00 -12.10
N GLU A 125 3.61 9.96 -11.38
CA GLU A 125 4.14 8.72 -10.80
C GLU A 125 3.55 8.48 -9.42
N VAL A 126 2.92 7.34 -9.21
CA VAL A 126 2.39 6.92 -7.90
C VAL A 126 3.32 5.89 -7.30
N VAL A 127 3.61 6.04 -6.01
CA VAL A 127 4.57 5.20 -5.29
C VAL A 127 3.96 4.62 -4.04
N TYR A 128 4.46 3.44 -3.69
CA TYR A 128 4.20 2.78 -2.42
C TYR A 128 5.50 2.68 -1.63
N THR A 129 5.42 2.98 -0.34
CA THR A 129 6.51 2.77 0.62
C THR A 129 5.95 2.15 1.89
N CYS A 130 6.83 1.54 2.69
CA CYS A 130 6.43 0.95 3.96
C CYS A 130 7.54 1.11 4.98
N SER A 131 7.17 1.10 6.26
CA SER A 131 8.09 1.11 7.38
C SER A 131 7.69 0.01 8.35
N TRP A 132 8.66 -0.72 8.91
CA TRP A 132 8.45 -1.62 10.06
C TRP A 132 9.30 -1.28 11.28
#